data_AF-A0A4Y2GYG4-F1
#
_entry.id   AF-A0A4Y2GYG4-F1
#
_cell.length_a   1.000
_cell.length_b   1.000
_cell.length_c   1.000
_cell.angle_alpha   90.00
_cell.angle_beta   90.00
_cell.angle_gamma   90.00
#
_symmetry.space_group_name_H-M   'P 1'
#
loop_
_entity.id
_entity.type
_entity.pdbx_description
1 polymer ?
#
loop_
_entity_poly.entity_id
_entity_poly.type
_entity_poly.pdbx_seq_one_letter_code
_entity_poly.pdbx_strand_id
1 'polypeptide(L)'
;MSRQAFKKMITKFEDDGKLGVLKGRWRKRLSNETAEEVAIAVVEIASGSQYPLTSAREVSRDLSLSWSRIRKVLRWIVKWYPYKIHVVQALKPEDSDKRTQFFSPE
;
A
#
# COMPACT_ATOMS: atom_id res chain seq x y z
N MET A 1 20.10 -16.40 24.22
CA MET A 1 21.34 -15.59 24.20
C MET A 1 22.45 -16.35 24.90
N SER A 2 23.71 -16.25 24.46
CA SER A 2 24.81 -16.97 25.11
C SER A 2 25.23 -16.31 26.43
N ARG A 3 25.79 -17.08 27.37
CA ARG A 3 26.33 -16.56 28.65
C ARG A 3 27.35 -15.44 28.44
N GLN A 4 28.19 -15.56 27.42
CA GLN A 4 29.18 -14.54 27.07
C GLN A 4 28.54 -13.25 26.56
N ALA A 5 27.48 -13.34 25.75
CA ALA A 5 26.75 -12.16 25.27
C ALA A 5 26.08 -11.41 26.44
N PHE A 6 25.56 -12.15 27.43
CA PHE A 6 24.94 -11.55 28.61
C PHE A 6 25.95 -10.83 29.50
N LYS A 7 27.12 -11.43 29.76
CA LYS A 7 28.21 -10.77 30.49
C LYS A 7 28.62 -9.45 29.82
N LYS A 8 28.75 -9.43 28.50
CA LYS A 8 29.10 -8.21 27.75
C LYS A 8 28.04 -7.12 27.82
N MET A 9 26.76 -7.49 27.95
CA MET A 9 25.68 -6.52 28.16
C MET A 9 25.75 -5.89 29.55
N ILE A 10 26.02 -6.70 30.58
CA ILE A 10 26.16 -6.23 31.95
C ILE A 10 27.35 -5.27 32.07
N THR A 11 28.52 -5.65 31.56
CA THR A 11 29.71 -4.78 31.62
C THR A 11 29.48 -3.45 30.91
N LYS A 12 28.86 -3.46 29.72
CA LYS A 12 28.50 -2.22 29.02
C LYS A 12 27.51 -1.35 29.79
N PHE A 13 26.59 -1.96 30.52
CA PHE A 13 25.64 -1.23 31.35
C PHE A 13 26.31 -0.61 32.58
N GLU A 14 27.25 -1.32 33.20
CA GLU A 14 28.06 -0.81 34.30
C GLU A 14 28.95 0.36 33.86
N ASP A 15 29.54 0.28 32.67
CA ASP A 15 30.42 1.32 32.12
C ASP A 15 29.66 2.56 31.63
N ASP A 16 28.63 2.38 30.78
CA ASP A 16 27.91 3.48 30.11
C ASP A 16 26.61 3.91 30.82
N GLY A 17 26.16 3.15 31.83
CA GLY A 17 24.89 3.37 32.55
C GLY A 17 23.63 3.14 31.69
N LYS A 18 23.79 2.74 30.42
CA LYS A 18 22.70 2.59 29.44
C LYS A 18 22.91 1.37 28.57
N LEU A 19 21.88 0.54 28.48
CA LEU A 19 21.80 -0.48 27.44
C LEU A 19 21.41 0.20 26.13
N GLY A 20 22.41 0.57 25.33
CA GLY A 20 22.16 1.19 24.03
C GLY A 20 21.25 0.33 23.16
N VAL A 21 20.07 0.86 22.80
CA VAL A 21 19.24 0.24 21.76
C VAL A 21 19.99 0.41 20.45
N LEU A 22 20.54 -0.69 19.93
CA LEU A 22 21.12 -0.69 18.60
C LEU A 22 20.04 -0.17 17.65
N LYS A 23 20.33 0.92 16.92
CA LYS A 23 19.49 1.34 15.78
C LYS A 23 19.34 0.10 14.92
N GLY A 24 18.12 -0.45 14.87
CA GLY A 24 17.84 -1.64 14.07
C GLY A 24 18.30 -1.44 12.63
N ARG A 25 18.48 -2.52 11.88
CA ARG A 25 18.82 -2.43 10.46
C ARG A 25 17.66 -1.77 9.71
N TRP A 26 17.65 -0.45 9.63
CA TRP A 26 16.59 0.33 9.00
C TRP A 26 16.62 0.01 7.50
N ARG A 27 15.58 -0.65 7.00
CA ARG A 27 15.38 -0.71 5.54
C ARG A 27 15.12 0.72 5.07
N LYS A 28 15.79 1.14 4.00
CA LYS A 28 15.57 2.45 3.38
C LYS A 28 14.07 2.64 3.15
N ARG A 29 13.53 3.74 3.66
CA ARG A 29 12.15 4.14 3.41
C ARG A 29 12.00 4.34 1.91
N LEU A 30 10.88 3.91 1.34
CA LEU A 30 10.54 4.23 -0.04
C LEU A 30 10.42 5.76 -0.14
N SER A 31 10.99 6.35 -1.20
CA SER A 31 10.87 7.80 -1.46
C SER A 31 9.43 8.14 -1.84
N ASN A 32 9.02 9.36 -1.52
CA ASN A 32 7.68 9.86 -1.85
C ASN A 32 7.53 10.06 -3.37
N GLU A 33 8.60 10.49 -4.05
CA GLU A 33 8.65 10.63 -5.52
C GLU A 33 8.23 9.33 -6.22
N THR A 34 8.83 8.19 -5.83
CA THR A 34 8.46 6.90 -6.43
C THR A 34 7.04 6.47 -6.04
N ALA A 35 6.47 7.00 -4.95
CA ALA A 35 5.09 6.73 -4.59
C ALA A 35 4.10 7.48 -5.47
N GLU A 36 4.42 8.73 -5.81
CA GLU A 36 3.65 9.57 -6.74
C GLU A 36 3.69 8.99 -8.16
N GLU A 37 4.87 8.61 -8.65
CA GLU A 37 5.03 7.93 -9.95
C GLU A 37 4.15 6.68 -10.05
N VAL A 38 4.17 5.83 -9.01
CA VAL A 38 3.32 4.63 -8.95
C VAL A 38 1.83 4.98 -8.94
N ALA A 39 1.43 6.03 -8.22
CA ALA A 39 0.03 6.45 -8.16
C ALA A 39 -0.47 6.96 -9.52
N ILE A 40 0.34 7.76 -10.22
CA ILE A 40 0.02 8.30 -11.55
C ILE A 40 -0.11 7.15 -12.55
N ALA A 41 0.87 6.25 -12.62
CA ALA A 41 0.84 5.11 -13.53
C ALA A 41 -0.41 4.23 -13.33
N VAL A 42 -0.83 4.01 -12.08
CA VAL A 42 -2.06 3.25 -11.80
C VAL A 42 -3.32 3.92 -12.36
N VAL A 43 -3.40 5.25 -12.27
CA VAL A 43 -4.55 6.03 -12.77
C VAL A 43 -4.57 6.08 -14.30
N GLU A 44 -3.41 6.25 -14.93
CA GLU A 44 -3.29 6.28 -16.39
C GLU A 44 -3.69 4.93 -17.00
N ILE A 45 -3.16 3.83 -16.48
CA ILE A 45 -3.51 2.48 -16.93
C ILE A 45 -5.01 2.21 -16.70
N ALA A 46 -5.58 2.71 -15.59
CA ALA A 46 -7.01 2.52 -15.28
C ALA A 46 -7.91 3.30 -16.24
N SER A 47 -7.46 4.49 -16.65
CA SER A 47 -8.23 5.36 -17.54
C SER A 47 -8.23 4.86 -18.99
N GLY A 48 -7.17 4.18 -19.43
CA GLY A 48 -7.07 3.57 -20.75
C GLY A 48 -7.69 2.17 -20.87
N SER A 49 -8.04 1.54 -19.75
CA SER A 49 -8.57 0.18 -19.72
C SER A 49 -10.10 0.17 -19.80
N GLN A 50 -10.65 -0.75 -20.62
CA GLN A 50 -12.10 -1.03 -20.67
C GLN A 50 -12.63 -1.56 -19.32
N TYR A 51 -11.76 -2.11 -18.48
CA TYR A 51 -12.08 -2.58 -17.14
C TYR A 51 -11.58 -1.61 -16.07
N PRO A 52 -12.37 -1.31 -15.02
CA PRO A 52 -11.99 -0.38 -13.95
C PRO A 52 -10.93 -0.94 -12.98
N LEU A 53 -10.26 -2.04 -13.34
CA LEU A 53 -9.36 -2.79 -12.48
C LEU A 53 -7.98 -2.87 -13.10
N THR A 54 -7.04 -2.10 -12.56
CA THR A 54 -5.62 -2.20 -12.90
C THR A 54 -4.90 -3.19 -12.01
N SER A 55 -4.05 -4.02 -12.60
CA SER A 55 -3.28 -4.99 -11.83
C SER A 55 -1.96 -4.38 -11.35
N ALA A 56 -1.62 -4.59 -10.08
CA ALA A 56 -0.30 -4.20 -9.57
C ALA A 56 0.88 -4.86 -10.33
N ARG A 57 0.62 -5.91 -11.10
CA ARG A 57 1.60 -6.55 -12.00
C ARG A 57 1.82 -5.77 -13.29
N GLU A 58 0.79 -5.15 -13.81
CA GLU A 58 0.84 -4.33 -15.01
C GLU A 58 1.63 -3.04 -14.75
N VAL A 59 1.30 -2.34 -13.68
CA VAL A 59 2.07 -1.18 -13.18
C VAL A 59 3.54 -1.55 -12.93
N SER A 60 3.80 -2.79 -12.49
CA SER A 60 5.15 -3.30 -12.23
C SER A 60 5.96 -3.49 -13.51
N ARG A 61 5.31 -3.90 -14.60
CA ARG A 61 5.94 -4.00 -15.92
C ARG A 61 6.20 -2.62 -16.50
N ASP A 62 5.22 -1.73 -16.38
CA ASP A 62 5.28 -0.37 -16.92
C ASP A 62 6.42 0.45 -16.27
N LEU A 63 6.47 0.48 -14.94
CA LEU A 63 7.53 1.17 -14.21
C LEU A 63 8.83 0.37 -14.07
N SER A 64 8.89 -0.85 -14.63
CA SER A 64 10.03 -1.78 -14.45
C SER A 64 10.43 -1.99 -12.97
N LEU A 65 9.48 -1.86 -12.05
CA LEU A 65 9.68 -2.04 -10.61
C LEU A 65 9.24 -3.43 -10.17
N SER A 66 9.84 -3.99 -9.12
CA SER A 66 9.34 -5.28 -8.60
C SER A 66 7.90 -5.16 -8.08
N TRP A 67 7.09 -6.18 -8.34
CA TRP A 67 5.71 -6.26 -7.85
C TRP A 67 5.60 -6.03 -6.33
N SER A 68 6.56 -6.54 -5.57
CA SER A 68 6.60 -6.36 -4.11
C SER A 68 6.78 -4.90 -3.69
N ARG A 69 7.52 -4.10 -4.48
CA ARG A 69 7.72 -2.66 -4.26
C ARG A 69 6.43 -1.92 -4.53
N ILE A 70 5.78 -2.18 -5.66
CA ILE A 70 4.48 -1.58 -6.01
C ILE A 70 3.44 -1.90 -4.94
N ARG A 71 3.32 -3.18 -4.54
CA ARG A 71 2.38 -3.58 -3.48
C ARG A 71 2.63 -2.85 -2.16
N LYS A 72 3.89 -2.60 -1.79
CA LYS A 72 4.23 -1.83 -0.58
C LYS A 72 3.87 -0.36 -0.72
N VAL A 73 4.16 0.25 -1.87
CA VAL A 73 3.80 1.65 -2.15
C VAL A 73 2.30 1.83 -2.06
N LEU A 74 1.54 1.02 -2.81
CA LEU A 74 0.08 1.06 -2.84
C LEU A 74 -0.51 0.89 -1.44
N ARG A 75 -0.07 -0.13 -0.69
CA ARG A 75 -0.65 -0.44 0.63
C ARG A 75 -0.22 0.52 1.75
N TRP A 76 1.05 0.89 1.80
CA TRP A 76 1.61 1.59 2.97
C TRP A 76 1.70 3.09 2.80
N ILE A 77 1.87 3.58 1.57
CA ILE A 77 2.05 5.01 1.28
C ILE A 77 0.76 5.59 0.75
N VAL A 78 0.28 5.08 -0.39
CA VAL A 78 -0.92 5.58 -1.08
C VAL A 78 -2.21 5.11 -0.38
N LYS A 79 -2.14 4.05 0.43
CA LYS A 79 -3.28 3.45 1.16
C LYS A 79 -4.38 2.93 0.23
N TRP A 80 -4.03 2.53 -0.99
CA TRP A 80 -4.92 1.82 -1.89
C TRP A 80 -4.87 0.33 -1.62
N TYR A 81 -5.97 -0.18 -1.06
CA TYR A 81 -6.13 -1.57 -0.78
C TYR A 81 -6.81 -2.24 -1.97
N PRO A 82 -6.34 -3.41 -2.43
CA PRO A 82 -7.07 -4.19 -3.41
C PRO A 82 -8.33 -4.72 -2.73
N TYR A 83 -9.48 -4.13 -3.02
CA TYR A 83 -10.78 -4.64 -2.63
C TYR A 83 -11.47 -5.23 -3.87
N LYS A 84 -12.16 -6.35 -3.67
CA LYS A 84 -12.97 -6.95 -4.71
C LYS A 84 -14.37 -6.36 -4.59
N ILE A 85 -14.71 -5.46 -5.51
CA ILE A 85 -16.10 -4.97 -5.61
C ILE A 85 -16.91 -6.09 -6.26
N HIS A 86 -17.98 -6.50 -5.59
CA HIS A 86 -18.99 -7.37 -6.17
C HIS A 86 -20.22 -6.53 -6.47
N VAL A 87 -20.62 -6.49 -7.74
CA VAL A 87 -21.92 -5.94 -8.12
C VAL A 87 -22.97 -6.97 -7.71
N VAL A 88 -23.73 -6.68 -6.66
CA VAL A 88 -24.74 -7.59 -6.10
C VAL A 88 -25.96 -7.72 -7.03
N GLN A 89 -26.29 -6.65 -7.75
CA GLN A 89 -27.40 -6.60 -8.70
C GLN A 89 -26.99 -5.78 -9.93
N ALA A 90 -27.22 -6.31 -11.12
CA ALA A 90 -27.04 -5.57 -12.35
C ALA A 90 -28.15 -4.51 -12.46
N LEU A 91 -27.76 -3.27 -12.79
CA LEU A 91 -28.72 -2.19 -12.98
C LEU A 91 -29.47 -2.39 -14.29
N LYS A 92 -30.81 -2.39 -14.20
CA LYS A 92 -31.66 -2.28 -15.39
C LYS A 92 -31.73 -0.82 -15.81
N PRO A 93 -31.96 -0.53 -17.10
CA PRO A 93 -32.09 0.85 -17.58
C PRO A 93 -33.20 1.62 -16.84
N GLU A 94 -34.27 0.94 -16.42
CA GLU A 94 -35.38 1.49 -15.64
C GLU A 94 -35.03 1.85 -14.19
N ASP A 95 -33.94 1.32 -13.63
CA ASP A 95 -33.60 1.50 -12.21
C ASP A 95 -33.02 2.89 -11.93
N SER A 96 -32.49 3.57 -12.95
CA SER A 96 -31.95 4.93 -12.84
C SER A 96 -33.03 5.92 -12.37
N ASP A 97 -34.18 5.92 -13.04
CA ASP A 97 -35.27 6.85 -12.77
C ASP A 97 -35.91 6.54 -11.41
N LYS A 98 -36.12 5.25 -11.11
CA LYS A 98 -36.66 4.80 -9.81
C LYS A 98 -35.76 5.21 -8.64
N ARG A 99 -34.44 5.14 -8.81
CA ARG A 99 -33.47 5.58 -7.79
C ARG A 99 -33.49 7.09 -7.60
N THR A 100 -33.63 7.84 -8.68
CA THR A 100 -33.65 9.31 -8.63
C THR A 100 -34.93 9.80 -7.95
N GLN A 101 -36.08 9.20 -8.27
CA GLN A 101 -37.37 9.46 -7.60
C GLN A 101 -37.36 9.11 -6.11
N PHE A 102 -36.69 8.03 -5.70
CA PHE A 102 -36.56 7.68 -4.28
C PHE A 102 -35.82 8.74 -3.45
N PHE A 103 -34.82 9.41 -4.06
CA PHE A 103 -34.01 10.43 -3.38
C PHE A 103 -34.64 11.83 -3.38
N SER A 104 -35.56 12.12 -4.29
CA SER A 104 -36.30 13.37 -4.33
C SER A 104 -37.80 13.06 -4.42
N PRO A 105 -38.43 12.68 -3.29
CA PRO A 105 -39.87 12.58 -3.24
C PRO A 105 -40.47 14.00 -3.38
N GLU A 106 -41.38 14.16 -4.34
CA GLU A 106 -42.28 15.32 -4.41
C GLU A 106 -43.25 15.34 -3.22
#